data_AF-A0A357JL46-F1
#
_entry.id   AF-A0A357JL46-F1
#
_cell.length_a   1.000
_cell.length_b   1.000
_cell.length_c   1.000
_cell.angle_alpha   90.00
_cell.angle_beta   90.00
_cell.angle_gamma   90.00
#
_symmetry.space_group_name_H-M   'P 1'
#
loop_
_entity.id
_entity.type
_entity.pdbx_description
1 polymer ?
#
loop_
_entity_poly.entity_id
_entity_poly.type
_entity_poly.pdbx_seq_one_letter_code
_entity_poly.pdbx_strand_id
1 'polypeptide(L)'
;MKVREKFILLSVLITVSIFIVSRFWQPVLWSFIIVAPLILMGVFDVLQTKHAIRRNFTVIGRMRYVLEAIRPEIMQYFVETDTQGRPLNRIFRSLIYQRAKKENSTTPFGTQMDVYRSGYEWMDHSMYAKKSPKEIGEFPRLIIGGSDCKQPYS
;
A
#
# COMPACT_ATOMS: atom_id res chain seq x y z
N MET A 1 6.26 -20.47 28.73
CA MET A 1 5.04 -20.88 28.00
C MET A 1 4.99 -20.16 26.66
N LYS A 2 4.92 -20.91 25.57
CA LYS A 2 4.75 -20.35 24.22
C LYS A 2 3.40 -19.64 24.12
N VAL A 3 3.28 -18.62 23.26
CA VAL A 3 2.03 -17.83 23.10
C VAL A 3 0.84 -18.74 22.78
N ARG A 4 1.05 -19.77 21.96
CA ARG A 4 0.07 -20.81 21.67
C ARG A 4 -0.41 -21.57 22.91
N GLU A 5 0.48 -21.94 23.83
CA GLU A 5 0.11 -22.66 25.07
C GLU A 5 -0.72 -21.75 25.98
N LYS A 6 -0.35 -20.47 26.06
CA LYS A 6 -1.12 -19.46 26.79
C LYS A 6 -2.53 -19.29 26.21
N PHE A 7 -2.66 -19.28 24.87
CA PHE A 7 -3.96 -19.20 24.20
C PHE A 7 -4.86 -20.41 24.53
N ILE A 8 -4.31 -21.63 24.51
CA ILE A 8 -5.07 -22.84 24.84
C ILE A 8 -5.56 -22.80 26.29
N LEU A 9 -4.67 -22.48 27.23
CA LEU A 9 -5.03 -22.38 28.65
C LEU A 9 -6.08 -21.30 28.92
N LEU A 10 -5.93 -20.13 28.30
CA LEU A 10 -6.89 -19.04 28.43
C LEU A 10 -8.26 -19.41 27.83
N SER A 11 -8.28 -20.10 26.69
CA SER A 11 -9.51 -20.57 26.04
C SER A 11 -10.28 -21.59 26.91
N VAL A 12 -9.55 -22.53 27.53
CA VAL A 12 -10.14 -23.50 28.46
C VAL A 12 -10.65 -22.79 29.72
N LEU A 13 -9.86 -21.90 30.32
CA LEU A 13 -10.22 -21.15 31.51
C LEU A 13 -11.48 -20.30 31.29
N ILE A 14 -11.56 -19.59 30.17
CA ILE A 14 -12.74 -18.80 29.81
C ILE A 14 -13.98 -19.69 29.63
N THR A 15 -13.84 -20.81 28.94
CA THR A 15 -14.97 -21.73 28.69
C THR A 15 -15.50 -22.34 30.00
N VAL A 16 -14.59 -22.77 30.88
CA VAL A 16 -14.95 -23.27 32.23
C VAL A 16 -15.61 -22.18 33.06
N SER A 17 -15.07 -20.95 33.02
CA SER A 17 -15.64 -19.82 33.76
C SER A 17 -17.06 -19.49 33.32
N ILE A 18 -17.32 -19.47 32.00
CA ILE A 18 -18.67 -19.26 31.45
C ILE A 18 -19.62 -20.37 31.91
N PHE A 19 -19.17 -21.63 31.92
CA PHE A 19 -19.98 -22.75 32.37
C PHE A 19 -20.33 -22.67 33.87
N ILE A 20 -19.39 -22.25 34.72
CA ILE A 20 -19.62 -22.02 36.16
C ILE A 20 -20.66 -20.91 36.37
N VAL A 21 -20.46 -19.76 35.71
CA VAL A 21 -21.38 -18.60 35.84
C VAL A 21 -22.77 -18.96 35.30
N SER A 22 -22.86 -19.81 34.27
CA SER A 22 -24.15 -20.21 33.69
C SER A 22 -25.06 -20.94 34.69
N ARG A 23 -24.51 -21.53 35.76
CA ARG A 23 -25.28 -22.16 36.85
C ARG A 23 -26.04 -21.15 37.70
N PHE A 24 -25.57 -19.90 37.76
CA PHE A 24 -26.20 -18.81 38.50
C PHE A 24 -26.96 -17.84 37.58
N TRP A 25 -26.48 -17.65 36.35
CA TRP A 25 -27.04 -16.71 35.39
C TRP A 25 -27.00 -17.27 33.96
N GLN A 26 -28.10 -17.90 33.55
CA GLN A 26 -28.27 -18.54 32.24
C GLN A 26 -27.98 -17.65 31.01
N PRO A 27 -28.30 -16.33 31.01
CA PRO A 27 -28.00 -15.46 29.88
C PRO A 27 -26.51 -15.35 29.52
N VAL A 28 -25.58 -15.72 30.42
CA VAL A 28 -24.14 -15.68 30.12
C VAL A 28 -23.75 -16.57 28.94
N LEU A 29 -24.55 -17.58 28.60
CA LEU A 29 -24.31 -18.46 27.45
C LEU A 29 -24.32 -17.72 26.11
N TRP A 30 -24.99 -16.56 26.01
CA TRP A 30 -24.94 -15.72 24.82
C TRP A 30 -23.53 -15.20 24.51
N SER A 31 -22.63 -15.16 25.49
CA SER A 31 -21.22 -14.81 25.27
C SER A 31 -20.50 -15.78 24.32
N PHE A 32 -20.97 -17.04 24.19
CA PHE A 32 -20.41 -18.00 23.24
C PHE A 32 -20.56 -17.57 21.79
N ILE A 33 -21.49 -16.67 21.45
CA ILE A 33 -21.60 -16.10 20.11
C ILE A 33 -20.30 -15.41 19.69
N ILE A 34 -19.59 -14.80 20.65
CA ILE A 34 -18.31 -14.12 20.40
C ILE A 34 -17.14 -15.04 20.72
N VAL A 35 -17.21 -15.75 21.85
CA VAL A 35 -16.09 -16.56 22.36
C VAL A 35 -15.85 -17.81 21.52
N ALA A 36 -16.90 -18.54 21.12
CA ALA A 36 -16.75 -19.80 20.39
C ALA A 36 -16.09 -19.61 19.02
N PRO A 37 -16.47 -18.61 18.18
CA PRO A 37 -15.76 -18.37 16.92
C PRO A 37 -14.28 -18.03 17.10
N LEU A 38 -13.91 -17.27 18.14
CA LEU A 38 -12.51 -16.94 18.43
C LEU A 38 -11.70 -18.18 18.83
N ILE A 39 -12.28 -19.05 19.67
CA ILE A 39 -11.65 -20.32 20.04
C ILE A 39 -11.49 -21.22 18.82
N LEU A 40 -12.55 -21.41 18.02
CA LEU A 40 -12.50 -22.20 16.79
C LEU A 40 -11.44 -21.68 15.81
N MET A 41 -11.39 -20.36 15.62
CA MET A 41 -10.39 -19.70 14.77
C MET A 41 -8.96 -19.95 15.27
N GLY A 42 -8.75 -19.89 16.58
CA GLY A 42 -7.47 -20.17 17.20
C GLY A 42 -7.07 -21.65 17.11
N VAL A 43 -8.01 -22.58 17.30
CA VAL A 43 -7.77 -24.02 17.11
C VAL A 43 -7.33 -24.30 15.67
N PHE A 44 -8.01 -23.71 14.68
CA PHE A 44 -7.61 -23.81 13.28
C PHE A 44 -6.19 -23.28 13.04
N ASP A 45 -5.85 -22.13 13.64
CA ASP A 45 -4.52 -21.53 13.53
C ASP A 45 -3.41 -22.39 14.15
N VAL A 46 -3.72 -23.16 15.20
CA VAL A 46 -2.79 -24.08 15.86
C VAL A 46 -2.55 -25.35 15.04
N LEU A 47 -3.62 -25.90 14.46
CA LEU A 47 -3.59 -27.14 13.70
C LEU A 47 -2.94 -26.96 12.33
N GLN A 48 -3.12 -25.80 11.69
CA GLN A 48 -2.53 -25.55 10.37
C GLN A 48 -1.00 -25.43 10.42
N THR A 49 -0.33 -26.05 9.45
CA THR A 49 1.14 -26.11 9.34
C THR A 49 1.73 -25.13 8.32
N LYS A 50 0.89 -24.50 7.49
CA LYS A 50 1.32 -23.67 6.35
C LYS A 50 1.85 -22.29 6.77
N HIS A 51 1.21 -21.63 7.73
CA HIS A 51 1.59 -20.29 8.17
C HIS A 51 2.20 -20.30 9.58
N ALA A 52 3.53 -20.22 9.66
CA ALA A 52 4.29 -20.24 10.91
C ALA A 52 3.88 -19.11 11.88
N ILE A 53 3.60 -17.91 11.36
CA ILE A 53 3.21 -16.75 12.18
C ILE A 53 1.88 -16.99 12.88
N ARG A 54 0.84 -17.43 12.14
CA ARG A 54 -0.49 -17.75 12.72
C ARG A 54 -0.43 -18.89 13.73
N ARG A 55 0.47 -19.87 13.51
CA ARG A 55 0.66 -21.00 14.40
C ARG A 55 1.36 -20.63 15.71
N ASN A 56 2.32 -19.71 15.67
CA ASN A 56 3.06 -19.26 16.85
C ASN A 56 2.33 -18.16 17.62
N PHE A 57 1.66 -17.25 16.89
CA PHE A 57 0.84 -16.17 17.43
C PHE A 57 -0.63 -16.41 17.05
N THR A 58 -1.25 -17.38 17.72
CA THR A 58 -2.64 -17.80 17.50
C THR A 58 -3.61 -16.62 17.61
N VAL A 59 -4.56 -16.51 16.68
CA VAL A 59 -5.51 -15.38 16.52
C VAL A 59 -4.83 -14.05 16.16
N ILE A 60 -3.90 -13.55 16.98
CA ILE A 60 -3.25 -12.24 16.82
C ILE A 60 -2.44 -12.16 15.52
N GLY A 61 -1.80 -13.25 15.10
CA GLY A 61 -1.00 -13.29 13.87
C GLY A 61 -1.80 -12.99 12.60
N ARG A 62 -3.13 -13.06 12.65
CA ARG A 62 -4.01 -12.64 11.53
C ARG A 62 -3.99 -11.14 11.30
N MET A 63 -3.77 -10.34 12.35
CA MET A 63 -3.69 -8.89 12.26
C MET A 63 -2.61 -8.43 11.29
N ARG A 64 -1.49 -9.17 11.20
CA ARG A 64 -0.44 -8.88 10.21
C ARG A 64 -1.02 -8.82 8.81
N TYR A 65 -1.79 -9.83 8.40
CA TYR A 65 -2.32 -9.91 7.04
C TYR A 65 -3.41 -8.88 6.77
N VAL A 66 -4.21 -8.55 7.80
CA VAL A 66 -5.17 -7.45 7.72
C VAL A 66 -4.45 -6.12 7.50
N LEU A 67 -3.40 -5.86 8.29
CA LEU A 67 -2.60 -4.64 8.15
C LEU A 67 -1.83 -4.60 6.83
N GLU A 68 -1.36 -5.75 6.34
CA GLU A 68 -0.71 -5.87 5.04
C GLU A 68 -1.66 -5.57 3.88
N ALA A 69 -2.93 -6.00 3.99
CA ALA A 69 -3.97 -5.67 3.02
C ALA A 69 -4.34 -4.18 3.03
N ILE A 70 -4.34 -3.52 4.20
CA ILE A 70 -4.67 -2.10 4.36
C ILE A 70 -3.45 -1.18 4.11
N ARG A 71 -2.24 -1.76 4.08
CA ARG A 71 -0.98 -1.03 3.92
C ARG A 71 -0.96 -0.13 2.68
N PRO A 72 -1.40 -0.56 1.47
CA PRO A 72 -1.36 0.28 0.28
C PRO A 72 -2.19 1.54 0.43
N GLU A 73 -3.39 1.44 1.00
CA GLU A 73 -4.30 2.57 1.19
C GLU A 73 -3.74 3.54 2.24
N ILE A 74 -3.24 3.02 3.36
CA ILE A 74 -2.59 3.87 4.38
C ILE A 74 -1.40 4.60 3.77
N MET A 75 -0.56 3.89 3.01
CA MET A 75 0.60 4.48 2.36
C MET A 75 0.18 5.62 1.44
N GLN A 76 -0.81 5.40 0.59
CA GLN A 76 -1.24 6.35 -0.42
C GLN A 76 -1.91 7.63 0.14
N TYR A 77 -2.66 7.53 1.23
CA TYR A 77 -3.47 8.65 1.74
C TYR A 77 -2.86 9.37 2.95
N PHE A 78 -2.09 8.67 3.78
CA PHE A 78 -1.58 9.24 5.03
C PHE A 78 -0.07 9.43 5.05
N VAL A 79 0.70 8.60 4.33
CA VAL A 79 2.16 8.58 4.45
C VAL A 79 2.84 9.20 3.23
N GLU A 80 2.37 8.86 2.03
CA GLU A 80 2.94 9.31 0.77
C GLU A 80 2.76 10.82 0.60
N THR A 81 3.86 11.51 0.32
CA THR A 81 3.83 12.93 0.02
C THR A 81 3.29 13.17 -1.38
N ASP A 82 2.91 14.41 -1.66
CA ASP A 82 2.24 14.74 -2.91
C ASP A 82 3.09 14.45 -4.17
N THR A 83 4.42 14.38 -4.03
CA THR A 83 5.39 14.23 -5.12
C THR A 83 5.97 12.82 -5.29
N GLN A 84 5.92 11.96 -4.26
CA GLN A 84 6.69 10.70 -4.23
C GLN A 84 5.98 9.50 -4.87
N GLY A 85 4.69 9.59 -5.16
CA GLY A 85 3.93 8.45 -5.66
C GLY A 85 4.32 7.94 -7.03
N ARG A 86 4.27 6.60 -7.17
CA ARG A 86 4.67 5.86 -8.38
C ARG A 86 3.52 4.96 -8.88
N PRO A 87 3.30 4.86 -10.20
CA PRO A 87 3.96 5.62 -11.27
C PRO A 87 3.46 7.07 -11.36
N LEU A 88 2.29 7.38 -10.79
CA LEU A 88 1.70 8.71 -10.75
C LEU A 88 1.59 9.19 -9.30
N ASN A 89 2.11 10.39 -9.04
CA ASN A 89 2.01 11.02 -7.74
C ASN A 89 0.64 11.67 -7.50
N ARG A 90 0.41 12.18 -6.28
CA ARG A 90 -0.88 12.75 -5.89
C ARG A 90 -1.20 14.03 -6.65
N ILE A 91 -0.19 14.85 -6.99
CA ILE A 91 -0.36 16.07 -7.81
C ILE A 91 -0.95 15.73 -9.17
N PHE A 92 -0.42 14.73 -9.86
CA PHE A 92 -0.95 14.33 -11.17
C PHE A 92 -2.37 13.76 -11.06
N ARG A 93 -2.63 12.95 -10.03
CA ARG A 93 -3.96 12.38 -9.80
C ARG A 93 -5.00 13.45 -9.49
N SER A 94 -4.68 14.43 -8.63
CA SER A 94 -5.60 15.52 -8.29
C SER A 94 -5.90 16.38 -9.50
N LEU A 95 -4.90 16.68 -10.33
CA LEU A 95 -5.07 17.40 -11.60
C LEU A 95 -6.02 16.67 -12.55
N ILE A 96 -5.86 15.35 -12.70
CA ILE A 96 -6.75 14.53 -13.53
C ILE A 96 -8.18 14.56 -12.98
N TYR A 97 -8.37 14.42 -11.67
CA TYR A 97 -9.69 14.46 -11.04
C TYR A 97 -10.39 15.81 -11.20
N GLN A 98 -9.67 16.93 -11.00
CA GLN A 98 -10.22 18.27 -11.20
C GLN A 98 -10.68 18.46 -12.64
N ARG A 99 -9.85 18.06 -13.62
CA ARG A 99 -10.21 18.13 -15.05
C ARG A 99 -11.40 17.26 -15.40
N ALA A 100 -11.45 16.02 -14.90
CA ALA A 100 -12.56 15.11 -15.13
C ALA A 100 -13.88 15.66 -14.57
N LYS A 101 -13.83 16.38 -13.44
CA LYS A 101 -14.99 17.02 -12.81
C LYS A 101 -15.34 18.40 -13.36
N LYS A 102 -14.59 18.91 -14.35
CA LYS A 102 -14.70 20.30 -14.86
C LYS A 102 -14.52 21.36 -13.76
N GLU A 103 -13.73 21.04 -12.73
CA GLU A 103 -13.33 21.99 -11.69
C GLU A 103 -12.10 22.78 -12.15
N ASN A 104 -11.81 23.92 -11.48
CA ASN A 104 -10.61 24.69 -11.78
C ASN A 104 -9.37 23.83 -11.53
N SER A 105 -8.59 23.61 -12.59
CA SER A 105 -7.36 22.80 -12.57
C SER A 105 -6.09 23.66 -12.56
N THR A 106 -6.24 24.97 -12.37
CA THR A 106 -5.11 25.91 -12.31
C THR A 106 -4.51 25.90 -10.91
N THR A 107 -3.21 25.63 -10.83
CA THR A 107 -2.45 25.68 -9.57
C THR A 107 -1.72 27.03 -9.49
N PRO A 108 -1.60 27.65 -8.30
CA PRO A 108 -0.81 28.87 -8.11
C PRO A 108 0.65 28.69 -8.55
N PHE A 109 1.31 29.82 -8.87
CA PHE A 109 2.70 29.83 -9.30
C PHE A 109 3.64 29.24 -8.23
N GLY A 110 4.58 28.38 -8.66
CA GLY A 110 5.53 27.67 -7.81
C GLY A 110 5.64 26.19 -8.17
N THR A 111 6.69 25.53 -7.70
CA THR A 111 6.86 24.07 -7.84
C THR A 111 7.05 23.44 -6.47
N GLN A 112 6.36 22.32 -6.24
CA GLN A 112 6.59 21.47 -5.07
C GLN A 112 7.67 20.42 -5.34
N MET A 113 8.13 20.30 -6.60
CA MET A 113 9.16 19.36 -6.99
C MET A 113 10.53 19.86 -6.51
N ASP A 114 11.33 18.95 -5.99
CA ASP A 114 12.74 19.24 -5.72
C ASP A 114 13.49 19.37 -7.05
N VAL A 115 13.87 20.60 -7.39
CA VAL A 115 14.58 20.95 -8.62
C VAL A 115 16.09 20.71 -8.54
N TYR A 116 16.62 20.48 -7.33
CA TYR A 116 18.04 20.24 -7.10
C TYR A 116 18.36 18.75 -6.94
N ARG A 117 17.35 17.87 -6.88
CA ARG A 117 17.56 16.43 -6.82
C ARG A 117 18.31 15.94 -8.07
N SER A 118 19.18 14.96 -7.86
CA SER A 118 19.85 14.27 -8.97
C SER A 118 18.82 13.65 -9.93
N GLY A 119 19.03 13.85 -11.23
CA GLY A 119 18.11 13.41 -12.28
C GLY A 119 16.87 14.30 -12.48
N TYR A 120 16.77 15.44 -11.81
CA TYR A 120 15.83 16.47 -12.24
C TYR A 120 16.35 17.14 -13.52
N GLU A 121 15.54 17.08 -14.56
CA GLU A 121 15.82 17.71 -15.85
C GLU A 121 14.92 18.92 -16.00
N TRP A 122 15.52 20.00 -16.51
CA TRP A 122 14.81 21.23 -16.82
C TRP A 122 15.27 21.72 -18.20
N MET A 123 14.39 22.43 -18.88
CA MET A 123 14.66 23.00 -20.19
C MET A 123 14.60 24.51 -20.09
N ASP A 124 15.73 25.16 -20.36
CA ASP A 124 15.80 26.61 -20.47
C ASP A 124 15.41 27.08 -21.86
N HIS A 125 14.87 28.30 -21.91
CA HIS A 125 14.69 28.99 -23.19
C HIS A 125 16.06 29.35 -23.77
N SER A 126 16.29 29.00 -25.03
CA SER A 126 17.51 29.42 -25.72
C SER A 126 17.51 30.94 -25.91
N MET A 127 18.51 31.61 -25.33
CA MET A 127 18.73 33.05 -25.52
C MET A 127 19.21 33.40 -26.94
N TYR A 128 19.67 32.40 -27.70
CA TYR A 128 20.13 32.54 -29.09
C TYR A 128 19.42 31.52 -29.99
N ALA A 129 18.09 31.54 -29.98
CA ALA A 129 17.28 30.69 -30.84
C ALA A 129 17.65 30.92 -32.32
N LYS A 130 18.10 29.85 -32.98
CA LYS A 130 18.38 29.86 -34.42
C LYS A 130 17.07 29.80 -35.20
N LYS A 131 17.01 30.46 -36.36
CA LYS A 131 15.78 30.56 -37.17
C LYS A 131 15.50 29.30 -37.97
N SER A 132 16.55 28.54 -38.27
CA SER A 132 16.49 27.31 -39.04
C SER A 132 17.21 26.18 -38.31
N PRO A 133 16.65 24.96 -38.29
CA PRO A 133 17.34 23.75 -37.85
C PRO A 133 18.75 23.60 -38.46
N LYS A 134 18.96 24.07 -39.69
CA LYS A 134 20.25 23.99 -40.40
C LYS A 134 21.36 24.85 -39.77
N GLU A 135 20.99 25.87 -38.99
CA GLU A 135 21.92 26.79 -38.33
C GLU A 135 22.43 26.26 -36.98
N ILE A 136 21.81 25.19 -36.45
CA ILE A 136 22.14 24.55 -35.17
C ILE A 136 23.36 23.62 -35.34
N GLY A 137 23.70 23.24 -36.58
CA GLY A 137 24.73 22.25 -36.89
C GLY A 137 24.12 20.87 -37.11
N GLU A 138 24.88 19.81 -36.83
CA GLU A 138 24.37 18.43 -36.87
C GLU A 138 23.47 18.18 -35.66
N PHE A 139 22.23 17.77 -35.93
CA PHE A 139 21.36 17.28 -34.86
C PHE A 139 21.94 15.99 -34.29
N PRO A 140 22.01 15.83 -32.96
CA PRO A 140 22.30 14.55 -32.35
C PRO A 140 21.10 13.63 -32.59
N ARG A 141 21.05 13.01 -33.78
CA ARG A 141 20.09 11.97 -34.10
C ARG A 141 20.58 10.68 -33.48
N LEU A 142 19.74 10.07 -32.66
CA LEU A 142 19.99 8.73 -32.15
C LEU A 142 19.28 7.74 -33.07
N ILE A 143 20.01 6.73 -33.54
CA ILE A 143 19.40 5.64 -34.29
C ILE A 143 18.59 4.80 -33.30
N ILE A 144 17.27 4.75 -33.49
CA ILE A 144 16.37 3.92 -32.70
C ILE A 144 16.12 2.62 -33.47
N GLY A 145 16.58 1.51 -32.89
CA GLY A 145 16.43 0.16 -33.42
C GLY A 145 17.66 -0.71 -33.12
N GLY A 146 17.45 -1.88 -32.49
CA GLY A 146 18.50 -2.87 -32.24
C GLY A 146 18.71 -3.84 -33.42
N SER A 147 19.47 -4.92 -33.21
CA SER A 147 19.78 -5.93 -34.25
C SER A 147 18.55 -6.54 -34.91
N ASP A 148 17.44 -6.61 -34.18
CA ASP A 148 16.19 -7.22 -34.66
C ASP A 148 15.24 -6.22 -35.33
N CYS A 149 15.61 -4.92 -35.36
CA CYS A 149 14.79 -3.88 -35.98
C CYS A 149 14.98 -3.90 -37.51
N LYS A 150 13.92 -4.25 -38.25
CA LYS A 150 13.95 -4.29 -39.72
C LYS A 150 14.01 -2.91 -40.38
N GLN A 151 13.61 -1.85 -39.67
CA GLN A 151 13.59 -0.47 -40.16
C GLN A 151 14.00 0.48 -39.03
N PRO A 152 15.30 0.56 -38.70
CA PRO A 152 15.79 1.56 -37.77
C PRO A 152 15.59 2.96 -38.35
N TYR A 153 15.34 3.94 -37.48
CA TYR A 153 15.11 5.33 -37.86
C TYR A 153 15.93 6.29 -36.98
N SER A 154 16.22 7.49 -37.48
CA SER A 154 17.02 8.52 -36.79
C SER A 154 16.49 9.93 -37.05
#